data_AF-A0A960L487-F1
#
_entry.id   AF-A0A960L487-F1
#
_cell.length_a   1.000
_cell.length_b   1.000
_cell.length_c   1.000
_cell.angle_alpha   90.00
_cell.angle_beta   90.00
_cell.angle_gamma   90.00
#
_symmetry.space_group_name_H-M   'P 1'
#
loop_
_entity.id
_entity.type
_entity.pdbx_description
1 polymer ?
#
loop_
_entity_poly.entity_id
_entity_poly.type
_entity_poly.pdbx_seq_one_letter_code
_entity_poly.pdbx_strand_id
1 'polypeptide(L)'
;TQAVSGHLKKASAPPMRRLMEFPLEEGSDPQPGDEVKVSIFEPEQYVDVVGTSKGKGFQGVVKRHGFGGGRATHGSMFHRAPGSIGQSAWPSRVIKGKRLPGQHGNKRVTVKNLQIVKVDEENNLVYLRGAVPGADNSYVALKRSKRG
;
A
#
# COMPACT_ATOMS: atom_id res chain seq x y z
N THR A 1 -17.91 -17.13 7.22
CA THR A 1 -17.74 -18.33 8.07
C THR A 1 -18.53 -18.15 9.36
N GLN A 2 -18.97 -19.23 10.02
CA GLN A 2 -19.76 -19.13 11.26
C GLN A 2 -19.01 -18.34 12.35
N ALA A 3 -17.69 -18.49 12.44
CA ALA A 3 -16.85 -17.73 13.37
C ALA A 3 -16.94 -16.21 13.18
N VAL A 4 -16.79 -15.71 11.94
CA VAL A 4 -16.87 -14.27 11.63
C VAL A 4 -18.28 -13.72 11.87
N SER A 5 -19.31 -14.52 11.55
CA SER A 5 -20.70 -14.14 11.82
C SER A 5 -20.98 -14.02 13.32
N GLY A 6 -20.47 -14.94 14.13
CA GLY A 6 -20.60 -14.87 15.60
C GLY A 6 -19.91 -13.64 16.19
N HIS A 7 -18.73 -13.29 15.69
CA HIS A 7 -18.01 -12.09 16.11
C HIS A 7 -18.79 -10.80 15.81
N LEU A 8 -19.32 -10.65 14.60
CA LEU A 8 -20.11 -9.47 14.19
C LEU A 8 -21.43 -9.36 14.96
N LYS A 9 -22.11 -10.49 15.21
CA LYS A 9 -23.35 -10.54 16.02
C LYS A 9 -23.11 -10.05 17.45
N LYS A 10 -21.97 -10.38 18.05
CA LYS A 10 -21.62 -9.91 19.40
C LYS A 10 -21.43 -8.39 19.46
N ALA A 11 -20.94 -7.79 18.38
CA ALA A 11 -20.74 -6.35 18.27
C ALA A 11 -21.96 -5.59 17.72
N SER A 12 -23.11 -6.27 17.53
CA SER A 12 -24.32 -5.71 16.89
C SER A 12 -24.07 -5.05 15.52
N ALA A 13 -23.01 -5.47 14.82
CA ALA A 13 -22.61 -4.89 13.54
C ALA A 13 -23.20 -5.69 12.36
N PRO A 14 -23.55 -5.02 11.24
CA PRO A 14 -24.02 -5.71 10.04
C PRO A 14 -22.90 -6.55 9.41
N PRO A 15 -23.22 -7.52 8.53
CA PRO A 15 -22.23 -8.34 7.86
C PRO A 15 -21.32 -7.50 6.95
N MET A 16 -20.07 -7.28 7.38
CA MET A 16 -19.08 -6.50 6.63
C MET A 16 -18.14 -7.39 5.80
N ARG A 17 -17.72 -6.89 4.63
CA ARG A 17 -16.80 -7.60 3.72
C ARG A 17 -15.35 -7.66 4.23
N ARG A 18 -14.93 -6.70 5.06
CA ARG A 18 -13.57 -6.61 5.56
C ARG A 18 -13.56 -6.06 6.98
N LEU A 19 -12.69 -6.63 7.82
CA LEU A 19 -12.37 -6.12 9.14
C LEU A 19 -11.00 -5.44 9.07
N MET A 20 -10.88 -4.28 9.69
CA MET A 20 -9.63 -3.53 9.76
C MET A 20 -9.53 -2.79 11.08
N GLU A 21 -8.32 -2.74 11.63
CA GLU A 21 -8.02 -2.08 12.88
C GLU A 21 -7.35 -0.72 12.66
N PHE A 22 -7.73 0.24 13.48
CA PHE A 22 -7.17 1.57 13.52
C PHE A 22 -6.68 1.86 14.94
N PRO A 23 -5.45 2.39 15.11
CA PRO A 23 -5.00 2.83 16.43
C PRO A 23 -5.85 4.03 16.86
N LEU A 24 -6.31 4.01 18.10
CA LEU A 24 -7.06 5.08 18.73
C LEU A 24 -6.11 6.12 19.34
N GLU A 25 -6.54 7.38 19.35
CA GLU A 25 -5.85 8.45 20.11
C GLU A 25 -6.32 8.38 21.59
N GLU A 26 -5.48 8.83 22.52
CA GLU A 26 -5.85 8.87 23.93
C GLU A 26 -7.09 9.77 24.11
N GLY A 27 -8.17 9.21 24.67
CA GLY A 27 -9.44 9.90 24.89
C GLY A 27 -10.54 9.58 23.87
N SER A 28 -10.27 8.83 22.79
CA SER A 28 -11.35 8.30 21.95
C SER A 28 -11.90 7.00 22.54
N ASP A 29 -13.18 6.99 22.90
CA ASP A 29 -13.89 5.82 23.46
C ASP A 29 -15.07 5.41 22.55
N PRO A 30 -14.78 4.82 21.37
CA PRO A 30 -15.82 4.37 20.45
C PRO A 30 -16.55 3.13 21.00
N GLN A 31 -17.87 3.12 20.91
CA GLN A 31 -18.69 1.99 21.34
C GLN A 31 -18.88 0.97 20.21
N PRO A 32 -19.00 -0.33 20.52
CA PRO A 32 -19.34 -1.34 19.53
C PRO A 32 -20.69 -1.03 18.87
N GLY A 33 -20.70 -0.89 17.55
CA GLY A 33 -21.90 -0.57 16.77
C GLY A 33 -21.90 0.85 16.20
N ASP A 34 -20.97 1.71 16.62
CA ASP A 34 -20.85 3.07 16.10
C ASP A 34 -20.53 3.08 14.59
N GLU A 35 -21.25 3.93 13.86
CA GLU A 35 -21.04 4.13 12.43
C GLU A 35 -20.06 5.28 12.19
N VAL A 36 -18.97 5.00 11.47
CA VAL A 36 -17.99 6.02 11.06
C VAL A 36 -18.25 6.44 9.62
N LYS A 37 -18.70 7.68 9.43
CA LYS A 37 -18.96 8.28 8.11
C LYS A 37 -17.79 9.14 7.62
N VAL A 38 -17.87 9.58 6.37
CA VAL A 38 -16.84 10.45 5.76
C VAL A 38 -16.79 11.86 6.37
N SER A 39 -17.80 12.26 7.15
CA SER A 39 -17.87 13.54 7.86
C SER A 39 -16.77 13.76 8.89
N ILE A 40 -16.00 12.71 9.25
CA ILE A 40 -14.82 12.84 10.10
C ILE A 40 -13.67 13.60 9.42
N PHE A 41 -13.73 13.74 8.10
CA PHE A 41 -12.71 14.41 7.31
C PHE A 41 -13.19 15.81 6.93
N GLU A 42 -12.28 16.77 6.96
CA GLU A 42 -12.54 18.13 6.47
C GLU A 42 -11.74 18.39 5.19
N PRO A 43 -12.24 19.28 4.31
CA PRO A 43 -11.45 19.78 3.19
C PRO A 43 -10.11 20.37 3.65
N GLU A 44 -9.11 20.34 2.79
CA GLU A 44 -7.74 20.84 3.02
C GLU A 44 -6.90 20.09 4.07
N GLN A 45 -7.46 19.08 4.75
CA GLN A 45 -6.70 18.20 5.64
C GLN A 45 -5.77 17.25 4.86
N TYR A 46 -4.68 16.83 5.51
CA TYR A 46 -3.72 15.87 4.96
C TYR A 46 -3.89 14.45 5.52
N VAL A 47 -3.92 13.47 4.63
CA VAL A 47 -4.10 12.05 4.97
C VAL A 47 -3.04 11.17 4.34
N ASP A 48 -2.74 10.07 5.03
CA ASP A 48 -1.93 8.97 4.52
C ASP A 48 -2.86 7.85 4.02
N VAL A 49 -2.69 7.45 2.76
CA VAL A 49 -3.53 6.42 2.12
C VAL A 49 -2.78 5.11 2.05
N VAL A 50 -3.33 4.09 2.70
CA VAL A 50 -2.76 2.74 2.77
C VAL A 50 -3.57 1.81 1.88
N GLY A 51 -2.91 1.14 0.93
CA GLY A 51 -3.57 0.20 0.04
C GLY A 51 -2.63 -0.92 -0.42
N THR A 52 -3.18 -1.89 -1.15
CA THR A 52 -2.39 -2.93 -1.80
C THR A 52 -2.08 -2.50 -3.22
N SER A 53 -0.79 -2.29 -3.53
CA SER A 53 -0.33 -1.88 -4.87
C SER A 53 -0.69 -2.89 -5.97
N LYS A 54 -0.94 -2.42 -7.20
CA LYS A 54 -1.16 -3.28 -8.38
C LYS A 54 -0.03 -4.31 -8.52
N GLY A 55 -0.40 -5.59 -8.61
CA GLY A 55 0.54 -6.68 -8.85
C GLY A 55 1.13 -6.61 -10.26
N LYS A 56 2.45 -6.81 -10.38
CA LYS A 56 3.12 -6.92 -11.68
C LYS A 56 3.69 -8.33 -11.92
N GLY A 57 3.45 -9.29 -11.03
CA GLY A 57 4.01 -10.64 -11.14
C GLY A 57 5.53 -10.69 -10.98
N PHE A 58 6.17 -11.72 -11.53
CA PHE A 58 7.62 -11.85 -11.55
C PHE A 58 8.24 -10.82 -12.49
N GLN A 59 9.15 -10.00 -11.98
CA GLN A 59 9.77 -8.92 -12.74
C GLN A 59 11.29 -9.00 -12.69
N GLY A 60 11.91 -8.70 -13.84
CA GLY A 60 13.36 -8.55 -13.97
C GLY A 60 13.89 -7.37 -13.17
N VAL A 61 15.21 -7.31 -12.95
CA VAL A 61 15.86 -6.26 -12.15
C VAL A 61 15.67 -4.86 -12.69
N VAL A 62 15.56 -4.71 -14.02
CA VAL A 62 15.34 -3.41 -14.68
C VAL A 62 14.01 -2.81 -14.24
N LYS A 63 12.91 -3.55 -14.37
CA LYS A 63 11.58 -3.05 -13.98
C LYS A 63 11.38 -3.02 -12.46
N ARG A 64 11.96 -3.99 -11.74
CA ARG A 64 11.75 -4.14 -10.29
C ARG A 64 12.54 -3.12 -9.47
N HIS A 65 13.77 -2.83 -9.90
CA HIS A 65 14.77 -2.05 -9.13
C HIS A 65 15.43 -0.90 -9.91
N GLY A 66 15.07 -0.69 -11.18
CA GLY A 66 15.60 0.42 -11.99
C GLY A 66 17.04 0.23 -12.48
N PHE A 67 17.51 -1.02 -12.67
CA PHE A 67 18.86 -1.29 -13.16
C PHE A 67 19.03 -0.81 -14.61
N GLY A 68 20.19 -0.22 -14.94
CA GLY A 68 20.49 0.32 -16.28
C GLY A 68 20.71 -0.74 -17.37
N GLY A 69 21.08 -1.97 -16.99
CA GLY A 69 21.42 -3.02 -17.96
C GLY A 69 22.80 -2.82 -18.60
N GLY A 70 23.11 -3.60 -19.62
CA GLY A 70 24.33 -3.44 -20.42
C GLY A 70 24.04 -2.83 -21.80
N ARG A 71 25.11 -2.63 -22.59
CA ARG A 71 25.00 -2.04 -23.93
C ARG A 71 24.11 -2.91 -24.82
N ALA A 72 23.38 -2.26 -25.74
CA ALA A 72 22.56 -2.94 -26.73
C ALA A 72 23.38 -3.48 -27.91
N THR A 73 24.50 -2.82 -28.24
CA THR A 73 25.37 -3.13 -29.38
C THR A 73 26.82 -3.39 -28.93
N HIS A 74 27.77 -3.41 -29.88
CA HIS A 74 29.21 -3.64 -29.66
C HIS A 74 29.51 -4.99 -28.99
N GLY A 75 28.89 -6.07 -29.48
CA GLY A 75 29.17 -7.45 -29.04
C GLY A 75 28.63 -7.81 -27.65
N SER A 76 27.82 -6.94 -27.02
CA SER A 76 27.22 -7.23 -25.73
C SER A 76 26.17 -8.33 -25.84
N MET A 77 26.32 -9.40 -25.05
CA MET A 77 25.29 -10.42 -24.80
C MET A 77 24.53 -10.17 -23.48
N PHE A 78 24.81 -9.03 -22.84
CA PHE A 78 24.26 -8.67 -21.55
C PHE A 78 23.44 -7.39 -21.69
N HIS A 79 22.12 -7.52 -21.79
CA HIS A 79 21.23 -6.36 -21.96
C HIS A 79 20.43 -6.06 -20.70
N ARG A 80 19.72 -7.05 -20.15
CA ARG A 80 18.74 -6.86 -19.05
C ARG A 80 18.99 -7.74 -17.82
N ALA A 81 20.11 -8.45 -17.80
CA ALA A 81 20.50 -9.31 -16.70
C ALA A 81 21.03 -8.47 -15.51
N PRO A 82 21.18 -9.05 -14.30
CA PRO A 82 21.58 -8.32 -13.09
C PRO A 82 23.03 -7.87 -13.01
N GLY A 83 23.90 -8.42 -13.86
CA GLY A 83 25.35 -8.19 -13.79
C GLY A 83 25.95 -8.94 -12.61
N SER A 84 27.05 -8.43 -12.05
CA SER A 84 27.67 -9.06 -10.89
C SER A 84 26.78 -9.00 -9.65
N ILE A 85 26.66 -10.14 -8.97
CA ILE A 85 25.85 -10.28 -7.75
C ILE A 85 26.67 -10.23 -6.45
N GLY A 86 28.00 -10.20 -6.53
CA GLY A 86 28.89 -10.26 -5.36
C GLY A 86 30.33 -9.82 -5.65
N GLN A 87 31.12 -9.77 -4.57
CA GLN A 87 32.57 -9.57 -4.61
C GLN A 87 33.28 -10.94 -4.69
N SER A 88 34.60 -10.94 -4.94
CA SER A 88 35.44 -12.15 -5.00
C SER A 88 35.73 -12.69 -3.58
N ALA A 89 36.99 -12.63 -3.12
CA ALA A 89 37.47 -13.36 -1.94
C ALA A 89 36.73 -13.06 -0.62
N TRP A 90 36.40 -11.80 -0.35
CA TRP A 90 35.59 -11.44 0.81
C TRP A 90 34.36 -10.67 0.33
N PRO A 91 33.12 -11.04 0.71
CA PRO A 91 32.70 -12.08 1.67
C PRO A 91 32.45 -13.47 1.04
N SER A 92 32.83 -13.74 -0.21
CA SER A 92 32.60 -15.02 -0.93
C SER A 92 31.15 -15.55 -0.91
N ARG A 93 30.17 -14.66 -0.74
CA ARG A 93 28.74 -14.98 -0.73
C ARG A 93 27.91 -13.79 -1.19
N VAL A 94 26.68 -14.06 -1.61
CA VAL A 94 25.70 -12.99 -1.89
C VAL A 94 25.15 -12.46 -0.57
N ILE A 95 25.25 -11.14 -0.36
CA ILE A 95 24.75 -10.48 0.86
C ILE A 95 23.21 -10.49 0.87
N LYS A 96 22.61 -10.72 2.04
CA LYS A 96 21.15 -10.67 2.24
C LYS A 96 20.59 -9.32 1.78
N GLY A 97 19.46 -9.34 1.08
CA GLY A 97 18.83 -8.13 0.53
C GLY A 97 19.43 -7.65 -0.80
N LYS A 98 20.35 -8.41 -1.42
CA LYS A 98 20.81 -8.11 -2.79
C LYS A 98 19.62 -8.02 -3.74
N ARG A 99 19.56 -6.93 -4.50
CA ARG A 99 18.48 -6.64 -5.45
C ARG A 99 18.53 -7.59 -6.65
N LEU A 100 17.61 -8.55 -6.67
CA LEU A 100 17.49 -9.60 -7.67
C LEU A 100 16.07 -9.61 -8.29
N PRO A 101 15.84 -10.30 -9.42
CA PRO A 101 14.50 -10.41 -10.00
C PRO A 101 13.54 -11.14 -9.05
N GLY A 102 12.24 -10.95 -9.24
CA GLY A 102 11.22 -11.57 -8.38
C GLY A 102 9.88 -10.83 -8.41
N GLN A 103 8.96 -11.24 -7.53
CA GLN A 103 7.64 -10.62 -7.40
C GLN A 103 7.74 -9.11 -7.16
N HIS A 104 6.95 -8.34 -7.91
CA HIS A 104 6.85 -6.88 -7.77
C HIS A 104 5.38 -6.44 -7.69
N GLY A 105 5.10 -5.47 -6.82
CA GLY A 105 3.73 -5.05 -6.50
C GLY A 105 3.00 -6.06 -5.60
N ASN A 106 1.67 -5.97 -5.55
CA ASN A 106 0.81 -6.79 -4.67
C ASN A 106 1.26 -6.77 -3.19
N LYS A 107 1.77 -5.63 -2.76
CA LYS A 107 2.23 -5.39 -1.39
C LYS A 107 1.55 -4.16 -0.82
N ARG A 108 1.42 -4.13 0.52
CA ARG A 108 0.94 -2.96 1.25
C ARG A 108 1.88 -1.78 1.00
N VAL A 109 1.33 -0.67 0.52
CA VAL A 109 2.04 0.58 0.27
C VAL A 109 1.23 1.71 0.89
N THR A 110 1.93 2.68 1.46
CA THR A 110 1.33 3.91 1.98
C THR A 110 1.82 5.08 1.13
N VAL A 111 0.89 5.79 0.51
CA VAL A 111 1.15 7.11 -0.06
C VAL A 111 0.87 8.13 1.03
N LYS A 112 1.84 8.98 1.32
CA LYS A 112 1.78 9.92 2.46
C LYS A 112 1.38 11.31 1.99
N ASN A 113 0.79 12.07 2.90
CA ASN A 113 0.54 13.51 2.72
C ASN A 113 -0.30 13.86 1.48
N LEU A 114 -1.38 13.11 1.24
CA LEU A 114 -2.36 13.48 0.22
C LEU A 114 -3.35 14.48 0.80
N GLN A 115 -3.62 15.54 0.06
CA GLN A 115 -4.58 16.57 0.45
C GLN A 115 -6.00 16.15 0.11
N ILE A 116 -6.94 16.34 1.04
CA ILE A 116 -8.37 16.23 0.78
C ILE A 116 -8.85 17.49 0.06
N VAL A 117 -9.45 17.32 -1.11
CA VAL A 117 -9.93 18.43 -1.96
C VAL A 117 -11.40 18.72 -1.67
N LYS A 118 -12.20 17.67 -1.50
CA LYS A 118 -13.64 17.76 -1.27
C LYS A 118 -14.11 16.54 -0.50
N VAL A 119 -15.09 16.75 0.37
CA VAL A 119 -15.86 15.71 1.05
C VAL A 119 -17.30 15.88 0.62
N ASP A 120 -17.95 14.78 0.25
CA ASP A 120 -19.36 14.73 -0.12
C ASP A 120 -20.04 13.71 0.81
N GLU A 121 -20.74 14.23 1.82
CA GLU A 121 -21.37 13.42 2.87
C GLU A 121 -22.61 12.69 2.38
N GLU A 122 -23.35 13.27 1.43
CA GLU A 122 -24.56 12.66 0.87
C GLU A 122 -24.23 11.38 0.10
N ASN A 123 -23.16 11.42 -0.69
CA ASN A 123 -22.71 10.29 -1.51
C ASN A 123 -21.64 9.42 -0.82
N ASN A 124 -21.21 9.77 0.40
CA ASN A 124 -20.10 9.15 1.12
C ASN A 124 -18.78 9.10 0.31
N LEU A 125 -18.42 10.21 -0.35
CA LEU A 125 -17.23 10.31 -1.19
C LEU A 125 -16.17 11.25 -0.59
N VAL A 126 -14.91 10.88 -0.78
CA VAL A 126 -13.75 11.71 -0.43
C VAL A 126 -12.86 11.86 -1.66
N TYR A 127 -12.58 13.10 -2.05
CA TYR A 127 -11.74 13.44 -3.19
C TYR A 127 -10.34 13.79 -2.70
N LEU A 128 -9.33 13.06 -3.22
CA LEU A 128 -7.93 13.24 -2.84
C LEU A 128 -7.12 13.81 -4.00
N ARG A 129 -6.20 14.71 -3.68
CA ARG A 129 -5.24 15.23 -4.66
C ARG A 129 -4.08 14.25 -4.80
N GLY A 130 -4.13 13.40 -5.82
CA GLY A 130 -3.02 12.53 -6.21
C GLY A 130 -3.41 11.08 -6.47
N ALA A 131 -2.41 10.23 -6.67
CA ALA A 131 -2.62 8.83 -6.98
C ALA A 131 -2.75 7.98 -5.70
N VAL A 132 -3.75 7.11 -5.69
CA VAL A 132 -4.03 6.16 -4.62
C VAL A 132 -3.43 4.78 -4.94
N PRO A 133 -2.83 4.07 -3.96
CA PRO A 133 -2.25 2.77 -4.21
C PRO A 133 -3.33 1.70 -4.42
N GLY A 134 -3.33 1.08 -5.60
CA GLY A 134 -4.17 -0.07 -5.88
C GLY A 134 -4.78 -0.02 -7.27
N ALA A 135 -5.64 -1.00 -7.56
CA ALA A 135 -6.49 -0.98 -8.74
C ALA A 135 -7.83 -0.30 -8.44
N ASP A 136 -8.58 -0.03 -9.49
CA ASP A 136 -9.92 0.52 -9.35
C ASP A 136 -10.76 -0.47 -8.53
N ASN A 137 -11.64 0.06 -7.67
CA ASN A 137 -12.42 -0.72 -6.70
C ASN A 137 -11.60 -1.51 -5.66
N SER A 138 -10.31 -1.21 -5.50
CA SER A 138 -9.52 -1.78 -4.40
C SER A 138 -9.78 -1.05 -3.09
N TYR A 139 -9.73 -1.80 -1.99
CA TYR A 139 -9.87 -1.24 -0.66
C TYR A 139 -8.63 -0.46 -0.25
N VAL A 140 -8.86 0.74 0.27
CA VAL A 140 -7.85 1.59 0.86
C VAL A 140 -8.28 2.03 2.25
N ALA A 141 -7.30 2.30 3.10
CA ALA A 141 -7.52 2.85 4.43
C ALA A 141 -6.91 4.24 4.47
N LEU A 142 -7.74 5.21 4.87
CA LEU A 142 -7.31 6.56 5.16
C LEU A 142 -6.89 6.65 6.62
N LYS A 143 -5.75 7.28 6.86
CA LYS A 143 -5.26 7.59 8.20
C LYS A 143 -4.90 9.07 8.24
N ARG A 144 -5.08 9.70 9.40
CA ARG A 144 -4.52 11.03 9.66
C ARG A 144 -3.01 11.01 9.37
N SER A 145 -2.51 12.00 8.62
CA SER A 145 -1.08 12.07 8.36
C SER A 145 -0.34 12.39 9.66
N LYS A 146 0.81 11.76 9.90
CA LYS A 146 1.68 12.06 11.05
C LYS A 146 2.67 13.20 10.78
N ARG A 147 2.67 13.76 9.57
CA ARG A 147 3.70 14.69 9.08
C ARG A 147 3.13 15.98 8.47
N GLY A 148 1.85 16.26 8.70
CA GLY A 148 1.15 17.46 8.25
C GLY A 148 0.21 17.94 9.34
#